data_AF-A0A934AQI9-F1
#
_entry.id   AF-A0A934AQI9-F1
#
_cell.length_a   1.000
_cell.length_b   1.000
_cell.length_c   1.000
_cell.angle_alpha   90.00
_cell.angle_beta   90.00
_cell.angle_gamma   90.00
#
_symmetry.space_group_name_H-M   'P 1'
#
loop_
_entity.id
_entity.type
_entity.pdbx_description
1 polymer ?
#
loop_
_entity_poly.entity_id
_entity_poly.type
_entity_poly.pdbx_seq_one_letter_code
_entity_poly.pdbx_strand_id
1 'polypeptide(L)'
;MRIKSHWFKSGHKRTPQEIAGALAFVIWRIGDNALKNTRKANFEIEIGAQYFSFLTEFLIFLVQVADRIAYRQLPAEDRSAFTSFLANRVAETLAENQSRLTGNGFEIHKQHFIDKLNQRSGEYAEFGYGSDGPEFAFTRYLGFCMREVLGENDSNWIIDQMMSIGAPEAVSMMEKTMRDLFETEPGQPRIRNTVSGD
;
A
#
# COMPACT_ATOMS: atom_id res chain seq x y z
N MET A 1 3.49 -6.22 12.08
CA MET A 1 4.42 -6.73 11.05
C MET A 1 5.73 -5.92 11.07
N ARG A 2 6.90 -6.52 10.80
CA ARG A 2 8.18 -5.78 10.66
C ARG A 2 8.59 -5.67 9.20
N ILE A 3 8.87 -4.45 8.73
CA ILE A 3 9.43 -4.14 7.40
C ILE A 3 10.92 -3.80 7.56
N LYS A 4 11.73 -4.25 6.60
CA LYS A 4 13.11 -3.79 6.42
C LYS A 4 13.10 -2.87 5.19
N SER A 5 13.39 -1.60 5.41
CA SER A 5 13.30 -0.52 4.41
C SER A 5 14.63 0.17 4.15
N HIS A 6 15.70 -0.17 4.87
CA HIS A 6 17.02 0.41 4.65
C HIS A 6 17.81 -0.31 3.55
N TRP A 7 18.53 0.47 2.76
CA TRP A 7 19.49 -0.01 1.79
C TRP A 7 20.76 -0.54 2.48
N PHE A 8 21.27 -1.68 2.00
CA PHE A 8 22.49 -2.30 2.54
C PHE A 8 23.79 -1.74 1.96
N LYS A 9 23.73 -1.10 0.78
CA LYS A 9 24.90 -0.50 0.10
C LYS A 9 24.75 1.02 0.05
N SER A 10 25.73 1.73 0.59
CA SER A 10 25.84 3.19 0.55
C SER A 10 26.39 3.68 -0.81
N GLY A 11 26.18 4.98 -1.11
CA GLY A 11 26.86 5.67 -2.21
C GLY A 11 26.25 5.49 -3.61
N HIS A 12 25.19 4.68 -3.77
CA HIS A 12 24.45 4.56 -5.02
C HIS A 12 23.16 5.40 -4.95
N LYS A 13 23.07 6.46 -5.76
CA LYS A 13 21.84 7.24 -5.92
C LYS A 13 20.81 6.37 -6.64
N ARG A 14 19.72 6.04 -5.95
CA ARG A 14 18.69 5.15 -6.47
C ARG A 14 17.83 5.82 -7.52
N THR A 15 17.49 5.09 -8.57
CA THR A 15 16.51 5.57 -9.55
C THR A 15 15.10 5.50 -8.97
N PRO A 16 14.16 6.32 -9.46
CA PRO A 16 12.75 6.22 -9.06
C PRO A 16 12.18 4.79 -9.20
N GLN A 17 12.58 4.05 -10.23
CA GLN A 17 12.15 2.67 -10.47
C GLN A 17 12.74 1.68 -9.46
N GLU A 18 14.00 1.86 -9.02
CA GLU A 18 14.59 1.02 -7.98
C GLU A 18 13.85 1.20 -6.64
N ILE A 19 13.50 2.44 -6.29
CA ILE A 19 12.72 2.77 -5.10
C ILE A 19 11.31 2.17 -5.20
N ALA A 20 10.64 2.35 -6.35
CA ALA A 20 9.32 1.79 -6.62
C ALA A 20 9.32 0.25 -6.54
N GLY A 21 10.35 -0.41 -7.06
CA GLY A 21 10.49 -1.87 -6.97
C GLY A 21 10.60 -2.38 -5.53
N ALA A 22 11.40 -1.72 -4.69
CA ALA A 22 11.48 -2.05 -3.27
C ALA A 22 10.16 -1.77 -2.54
N LEU A 23 9.49 -0.66 -2.86
CA LEU A 23 8.23 -0.29 -2.25
C LEU A 23 7.08 -1.24 -2.65
N ALA A 24 7.04 -1.73 -3.89
CA ALA A 24 6.01 -2.67 -4.35
C ALA A 24 5.95 -3.94 -3.47
N PHE A 25 7.12 -4.48 -3.10
CA PHE A 25 7.20 -5.61 -2.17
C PHE A 25 6.65 -5.28 -0.79
N VAL A 26 6.91 -4.06 -0.30
CA VAL A 26 6.38 -3.59 0.98
C VAL A 26 4.87 -3.41 0.92
N ILE A 27 4.35 -2.77 -0.13
CA ILE A 27 2.91 -2.56 -0.37
C ILE A 27 2.15 -3.88 -0.33
N TRP A 28 2.65 -4.91 -1.01
CA TRP A 28 2.04 -6.24 -0.97
C TRP A 28 1.93 -6.79 0.45
N ARG A 29 3.01 -6.68 1.24
CA ARG A 29 3.04 -7.15 2.62
C ARG A 29 2.10 -6.37 3.53
N ILE A 30 1.98 -5.05 3.32
CA ILE A 30 1.02 -4.22 4.06
C ILE A 30 -0.40 -4.66 3.74
N GLY A 31 -0.74 -4.81 2.45
CA GLY A 31 -2.07 -5.26 2.02
C GLY A 31 -2.45 -6.65 2.55
N ASP A 32 -1.55 -7.63 2.42
CA ASP A 32 -1.75 -8.97 2.96
C ASP A 32 -1.92 -8.98 4.49
N ASN A 33 -1.15 -8.15 5.22
CA ASN A 33 -1.32 -8.00 6.66
C ASN A 33 -2.65 -7.31 7.02
N ALA A 34 -3.06 -6.28 6.28
CA ALA A 34 -4.34 -5.59 6.49
C ALA A 34 -5.53 -6.54 6.29
N LEU A 35 -5.50 -7.37 5.25
CA LEU A 35 -6.50 -8.40 5.02
C LEU A 35 -6.56 -9.42 6.15
N LYS A 36 -5.41 -9.95 6.57
CA LYS A 36 -5.32 -10.89 7.71
C LYS A 36 -5.85 -10.27 8.99
N ASN A 37 -5.52 -9.02 9.28
CA ASN A 37 -6.00 -8.31 10.47
C ASN A 37 -7.52 -8.07 10.40
N THR A 38 -8.04 -7.72 9.23
CA THR A 38 -9.49 -7.51 9.03
C THR A 38 -10.26 -8.82 9.26
N ARG A 39 -9.79 -9.94 8.70
CA ARG A 39 -10.39 -11.26 8.98
C ARG A 39 -10.30 -11.66 10.45
N LYS A 40 -9.21 -11.32 11.15
CA LYS A 40 -9.06 -11.54 12.60
C LYS A 40 -9.98 -10.66 13.44
N ALA A 41 -10.42 -9.52 12.90
CA ALA A 41 -11.43 -8.67 13.51
C ALA A 41 -12.88 -9.18 13.23
N ASN A 42 -13.03 -10.44 12.82
CA ASN A 42 -14.29 -11.13 12.55
C ASN A 42 -15.09 -10.61 11.35
N PHE A 43 -14.46 -9.87 10.43
CA PHE A 43 -15.06 -9.57 9.14
C PHE A 43 -15.01 -10.82 8.23
N GLU A 44 -16.15 -11.17 7.66
CA GLU A 44 -16.32 -12.30 6.75
C GLU A 44 -15.82 -11.93 5.36
N ILE A 45 -14.53 -12.23 5.12
CA ILE A 45 -13.93 -12.13 3.79
C ILE A 45 -13.65 -13.54 3.27
N GLU A 46 -14.46 -13.95 2.30
CA GLU A 46 -14.35 -15.25 1.64
C GLU A 46 -13.07 -15.36 0.80
N ILE A 47 -12.44 -16.54 0.86
CA ILE A 47 -11.30 -16.85 0.00
C ILE A 47 -11.83 -17.01 -1.44
N GLY A 48 -11.30 -16.22 -2.36
CA GLY A 48 -11.75 -16.18 -3.75
C GLY A 48 -11.89 -14.75 -4.25
N ALA A 49 -12.98 -14.44 -4.95
CA ALA A 49 -13.20 -13.13 -5.56
C ALA A 49 -13.20 -11.98 -4.52
N GLN A 50 -13.84 -12.17 -3.37
CA GLN A 50 -13.91 -11.15 -2.33
C GLN A 50 -12.53 -10.83 -1.71
N TYR A 51 -11.72 -11.86 -1.45
CA TYR A 51 -10.33 -11.73 -1.00
C TYR A 51 -9.50 -10.83 -1.93
N PHE A 52 -9.58 -11.06 -3.25
CA PHE A 52 -8.84 -10.25 -4.23
C PHE A 52 -9.45 -8.88 -4.46
N SER A 53 -10.77 -8.72 -4.28
CA SER A 53 -11.42 -7.41 -4.31
C SER A 53 -10.96 -6.52 -3.15
N PHE A 54 -10.84 -7.10 -1.95
CA PHE A 54 -10.24 -6.41 -0.80
C PHE A 54 -8.80 -6.00 -1.10
N LEU A 55 -7.96 -6.92 -1.57
CA LEU A 55 -6.56 -6.59 -1.89
C LEU A 55 -6.49 -5.52 -2.97
N THR A 56 -7.33 -5.57 -3.99
CA THR A 56 -7.36 -4.57 -5.07
C THR A 56 -7.56 -3.17 -4.50
N GLU A 57 -8.63 -2.94 -3.73
CA GLU A 57 -8.94 -1.62 -3.17
C GLU A 57 -7.86 -1.15 -2.18
N PHE A 58 -7.34 -2.05 -1.33
CA PHE A 58 -6.32 -1.67 -0.35
C PHE A 58 -4.97 -1.36 -1.01
N LEU A 59 -4.56 -2.14 -2.02
CA LEU A 59 -3.32 -1.91 -2.76
C LEU A 59 -3.41 -0.63 -3.59
N ILE A 60 -4.56 -0.33 -4.20
CA ILE A 60 -4.82 0.95 -4.87
C ILE A 60 -4.63 2.12 -3.90
N PHE A 61 -5.23 2.05 -2.72
CA PHE A 61 -5.05 3.07 -1.68
C PHE A 61 -3.57 3.28 -1.34
N LEU A 62 -2.80 2.20 -1.16
CA LEU A 62 -1.36 2.29 -0.90
C LEU A 62 -0.58 2.92 -2.05
N VAL A 63 -0.95 2.66 -3.31
CA VAL A 63 -0.35 3.32 -4.48
C VAL A 63 -0.67 4.81 -4.48
N GLN A 64 -1.89 5.23 -4.12
CA GLN A 64 -2.24 6.64 -3.99
C GLN A 64 -1.46 7.33 -2.87
N VAL A 65 -1.34 6.68 -1.70
CA VAL A 65 -0.50 7.18 -0.59
C VAL A 65 0.95 7.34 -1.05
N ALA A 66 1.50 6.33 -1.73
CA ALA A 66 2.88 6.39 -2.23
C ALA A 66 3.08 7.54 -3.23
N ASP A 67 2.15 7.73 -4.15
CA ASP A 67 2.20 8.81 -5.13
C ASP A 67 2.13 10.19 -4.47
N ARG A 68 1.30 10.38 -3.43
CA ARG A 68 1.23 11.65 -2.68
C ARG A 68 2.51 11.93 -1.88
N ILE A 69 3.13 10.90 -1.32
CA ILE A 69 4.44 11.03 -0.68
C ILE A 69 5.51 11.39 -1.72
N ALA A 70 5.53 10.70 -2.86
CA ALA A 70 6.47 10.94 -3.96
C ALA A 70 6.33 12.35 -4.54
N TYR A 71 5.10 12.87 -4.67
CA TYR A 71 4.84 14.24 -5.12
C TYR A 71 5.55 15.31 -4.28
N ARG A 72 5.69 15.08 -2.97
CA ARG A 72 6.40 16.01 -2.06
C ARG A 72 7.92 15.92 -2.17
N GLN A 73 8.45 14.82 -2.70
CA GLN A 73 9.87 14.45 -2.62
C GLN A 73 10.58 14.43 -3.97
N LEU A 74 9.85 14.18 -5.06
CA LEU A 74 10.39 13.95 -6.39
C LEU A 74 9.92 15.02 -7.38
N PRO A 75 10.78 15.41 -8.34
CA PRO A 75 10.36 16.15 -9.53
C PRO A 75 9.25 15.42 -10.29
N ALA A 76 8.50 16.15 -11.11
CA ALA A 76 7.34 15.59 -11.80
C ALA A 76 7.67 14.39 -12.71
N GLU A 77 8.80 14.42 -13.41
CA GLU A 77 9.27 13.33 -14.26
C GLU A 77 9.62 12.08 -13.46
N ASP A 78 10.34 12.25 -12.35
CA ASP A 78 10.75 11.16 -11.45
C ASP A 78 9.53 10.56 -10.74
N ARG A 79 8.57 11.38 -10.31
CA ARG A 79 7.29 10.92 -9.77
C ARG A 79 6.53 10.08 -10.79
N SER A 80 6.43 10.55 -12.04
CA SER A 80 5.73 9.80 -13.09
C SER A 80 6.35 8.43 -13.33
N ALA A 81 7.69 8.36 -13.41
CA ALA A 81 8.43 7.12 -13.55
C ALA A 81 8.25 6.20 -12.32
N PHE A 82 8.32 6.75 -11.11
CA PHE A 82 8.10 6.04 -9.85
C PHE A 82 6.69 5.43 -9.78
N THR A 83 5.65 6.25 -9.92
CA THR A 83 4.26 5.83 -9.75
C THR A 83 3.84 4.82 -10.82
N SER A 84 4.25 5.04 -12.08
CA SER A 84 3.95 4.11 -13.18
C SER A 84 4.61 2.75 -12.97
N PHE A 85 5.87 2.72 -12.52
CA PHE A 85 6.57 1.47 -12.23
C PHE A 85 5.97 0.75 -11.02
N LEU A 86 5.68 1.48 -9.94
CA LEU A 86 5.06 0.95 -8.73
C LEU A 86 3.70 0.30 -9.03
N ALA A 87 2.83 1.00 -9.75
CA ALA A 87 1.51 0.52 -10.14
C ALA A 87 1.60 -0.79 -10.91
N ASN A 88 2.50 -0.87 -11.91
CA ASN A 88 2.69 -2.08 -12.70
C ASN A 88 3.19 -3.26 -11.85
N ARG A 89 4.17 -3.05 -10.97
CA ARG A 89 4.70 -4.13 -10.11
C ARG A 89 3.67 -4.65 -9.11
N VAL A 90 2.85 -3.76 -8.55
CA VAL A 90 1.76 -4.14 -7.64
C VAL A 90 0.68 -4.92 -8.40
N ALA A 91 0.29 -4.45 -9.59
CA ALA A 91 -0.69 -5.12 -10.45
C ALA A 91 -0.26 -6.55 -10.82
N GLU A 92 1.01 -6.72 -11.22
CA GLU A 92 1.57 -8.02 -11.58
C GLU A 92 1.60 -8.97 -10.40
N THR A 93 2.03 -8.49 -9.22
CA THR A 93 2.04 -9.31 -8.01
C THR A 93 0.63 -9.81 -7.68
N LEU A 94 -0.38 -8.93 -7.70
CA LEU A 94 -1.76 -9.32 -7.45
C LEU A 94 -2.26 -10.32 -8.51
N ALA A 95 -2.03 -10.03 -9.78
CA ALA A 95 -2.46 -10.85 -10.91
C ALA A 95 -1.84 -12.26 -10.89
N GLU A 96 -0.56 -12.39 -10.54
CA GLU A 96 0.09 -13.68 -10.35
C GLU A 96 -0.58 -14.49 -9.24
N ASN A 97 -0.84 -13.87 -8.09
CA ASN A 97 -1.47 -14.54 -6.95
C ASN A 97 -2.91 -14.97 -7.28
N GLN A 98 -3.67 -14.11 -7.96
CA GLN A 98 -5.04 -14.41 -8.37
C GLN A 98 -5.07 -15.54 -9.40
N SER A 99 -4.23 -15.48 -10.43
CA SER A 99 -4.16 -16.50 -11.49
C SER A 99 -3.80 -17.88 -10.97
N ARG A 100 -2.96 -17.95 -9.93
CA ARG A 100 -2.61 -19.22 -9.26
C ARG A 100 -3.81 -19.85 -8.55
N LEU A 101 -4.76 -19.05 -8.07
CA LEU A 101 -5.95 -19.55 -7.40
C LEU A 101 -7.10 -19.88 -8.38
N THR A 102 -7.24 -19.10 -9.46
CA THR A 102 -8.40 -19.18 -10.37
C THR A 102 -8.16 -19.96 -11.67
N GLY A 103 -6.91 -20.22 -12.07
CA GLY A 103 -6.59 -21.13 -13.18
C GLY A 103 -6.38 -20.49 -14.56
N ASN A 104 -5.53 -19.45 -14.66
CA ASN A 104 -5.19 -18.59 -15.82
C ASN A 104 -6.01 -17.29 -15.89
N GLY A 105 -5.37 -16.22 -16.39
CA GLY A 105 -5.96 -14.89 -16.44
C GLY A 105 -5.02 -13.75 -16.04
N PHE A 106 -3.70 -13.97 -16.00
CA PHE A 106 -2.74 -12.95 -15.53
C PHE A 106 -2.92 -11.60 -16.20
N GLU A 107 -2.94 -11.54 -17.54
CA GLU A 107 -3.11 -10.27 -18.26
C GLU A 107 -4.47 -9.63 -17.99
N ILE A 108 -5.53 -10.44 -17.83
CA ILE A 108 -6.88 -9.95 -17.52
C ILE A 108 -6.91 -9.35 -16.11
N HIS A 109 -6.34 -10.04 -15.12
CA HIS A 109 -6.28 -9.58 -13.74
C HIS A 109 -5.40 -8.34 -13.59
N LYS A 110 -4.25 -8.31 -14.29
CA LYS A 110 -3.37 -7.13 -14.32
C LYS A 110 -4.10 -5.94 -14.92
N GLN A 111 -4.74 -6.12 -16.07
CA GLN A 111 -5.49 -5.05 -16.73
C GLN A 111 -6.64 -4.55 -15.85
N HIS A 112 -7.41 -5.45 -15.23
CA HIS A 112 -8.48 -5.09 -14.31
C HIS A 112 -8.00 -4.23 -13.14
N PHE A 113 -6.85 -4.58 -12.55
CA PHE A 113 -6.26 -3.76 -11.49
C PHE A 113 -5.88 -2.36 -12.00
N ILE A 114 -5.24 -2.25 -13.17
CA ILE A 114 -4.84 -0.97 -13.75
C ILE A 114 -6.04 -0.10 -14.07
N ASP A 115 -7.11 -0.67 -14.64
CA ASP A 115 -8.35 0.06 -14.94
C ASP A 115 -8.98 0.61 -13.65
N LYS A 116 -9.07 -0.23 -12.61
CA LYS A 116 -9.60 0.17 -11.31
C LYS A 116 -8.72 1.24 -10.63
N LEU A 117 -7.40 1.09 -10.73
CA LEU A 117 -6.45 2.09 -10.22
C LEU A 117 -6.63 3.44 -10.93
N ASN A 118 -6.80 3.44 -12.26
CA ASN A 118 -7.00 4.67 -13.04
C ASN A 118 -8.32 5.36 -12.65
N GLN A 119 -9.41 4.59 -12.50
CA GLN A 119 -10.68 5.10 -11.98
C GLN A 119 -10.47 5.77 -10.60
N ARG A 120 -9.92 5.01 -9.65
CA ARG A 120 -9.72 5.46 -8.27
C ARG A 120 -8.76 6.64 -8.19
N SER A 121 -7.76 6.73 -9.06
CA SER A 121 -6.83 7.87 -9.11
C SER A 121 -7.56 9.18 -9.40
N GLY A 122 -8.58 9.18 -10.26
CA GLY A 122 -9.43 10.33 -10.50
C GLY A 122 -10.26 10.71 -9.26
N GLU A 123 -10.80 9.71 -8.56
CA GLU A 123 -11.60 9.92 -7.35
C GLU A 123 -10.73 10.44 -6.17
N TYR A 124 -9.54 9.88 -5.97
CA TYR A 124 -8.58 10.33 -4.96
C TYR A 124 -7.90 11.67 -5.29
N ALA A 125 -8.02 12.18 -6.53
CA ALA A 125 -7.49 13.49 -6.90
C ALA A 125 -8.23 14.64 -6.20
N GLU A 126 -9.48 14.42 -5.80
CA GLU A 126 -10.32 15.39 -5.09
C GLU A 126 -9.95 15.55 -3.61
N PHE A 127 -9.07 14.70 -3.09
CA PHE A 127 -8.72 14.67 -1.66
C PHE A 127 -7.29 15.14 -1.38
N GLY A 128 -7.14 15.90 -0.31
CA GLY A 128 -5.87 16.42 0.19
C GLY A 128 -4.96 15.37 0.85
N TYR A 129 -3.65 15.57 0.69
CA TYR A 129 -2.61 14.83 1.42
C TYR A 129 -1.46 15.78 1.76
N GLY A 130 -1.32 16.12 3.04
CA GLY A 130 -0.39 17.13 3.55
C GLY A 130 0.89 16.54 4.14
N SER A 131 1.71 17.37 4.80
CA SER A 131 2.89 16.93 5.59
C SER A 131 2.51 15.95 6.69
N ASP A 132 1.33 16.15 7.28
CA ASP A 132 0.83 15.40 8.43
C ASP A 132 0.04 14.15 8.02
N GLY A 133 0.02 13.84 6.71
CA GLY A 133 -0.63 12.67 6.14
C GLY A 133 -1.91 13.00 5.35
N PRO A 134 -2.74 11.96 5.07
CA PRO A 134 -3.99 12.12 4.35
C PRO A 134 -5.02 12.89 5.18
N GLU A 135 -5.85 13.69 4.50
CA GLU A 135 -7.03 14.23 5.16
C GLU A 135 -8.08 13.15 5.45
N PHE A 136 -9.08 13.51 6.27
CA PHE A 136 -10.15 12.57 6.65
C PHE A 136 -10.91 11.98 5.46
N ALA A 137 -11.20 12.78 4.42
CA ALA A 137 -11.92 12.29 3.24
C ALA A 137 -11.14 11.20 2.50
N PHE A 138 -9.82 11.32 2.42
CA PHE A 138 -8.95 10.35 1.76
C PHE A 138 -9.01 8.97 2.44
N THR A 139 -8.95 8.91 3.77
CA THR A 139 -9.04 7.62 4.51
C THR A 139 -10.48 7.10 4.60
N ARG A 140 -11.47 7.99 4.69
CA ARG A 140 -12.89 7.64 4.62
C ARG A 140 -13.25 7.00 3.29
N TYR A 141 -12.65 7.47 2.20
CA TYR A 141 -12.91 6.96 0.87
C TYR A 141 -12.47 5.50 0.72
N LEU A 142 -11.34 5.10 1.31
CA LEU A 142 -10.97 3.69 1.42
C LEU A 142 -12.07 2.87 2.13
N GLY A 143 -12.59 3.39 3.25
CA GLY A 143 -13.70 2.75 3.96
C GLY A 143 -14.94 2.56 3.08
N PHE A 144 -15.28 3.57 2.28
CA PHE A 144 -16.36 3.49 1.29
C PHE A 144 -16.10 2.39 0.25
N CYS A 145 -14.90 2.33 -0.33
CA CYS A 145 -14.54 1.28 -1.29
C CYS A 145 -14.62 -0.12 -0.67
N MET A 146 -14.15 -0.28 0.57
CA MET A 146 -14.21 -1.56 1.28
C MET A 146 -15.64 -1.99 1.61
N ARG A 147 -16.54 -1.03 1.81
CA ARG A 147 -17.95 -1.30 1.96
C ARG A 147 -18.58 -1.90 0.70
N GLU A 148 -18.10 -1.56 -0.49
CA GLU A 148 -18.56 -2.17 -1.75
C GLU A 148 -18.03 -3.61 -1.92
N VAL A 149 -16.92 -3.94 -1.26
CA VAL A 149 -16.32 -5.28 -1.26
C VAL A 149 -17.01 -6.22 -0.27
N LEU A 150 -17.44 -5.69 0.88
CA LEU A 150 -18.09 -6.46 1.94
C LEU A 150 -19.61 -6.49 1.77
N GLY A 151 -20.23 -7.61 2.13
CA GLY A 151 -21.69 -7.74 2.13
C GLY A 151 -22.37 -6.86 3.21
N GLU A 152 -23.69 -6.76 3.13
CA GLU A 152 -24.51 -5.89 3.99
C GLU A 152 -24.32 -6.08 5.50
N ASN A 153 -23.91 -7.28 5.94
CA ASN A 153 -23.72 -7.58 7.36
C ASN A 153 -22.50 -6.86 7.97
N ASP A 154 -21.45 -6.68 7.17
CA ASP A 154 -20.15 -6.14 7.62
C ASP A 154 -19.92 -4.70 7.14
N SER A 155 -20.74 -4.23 6.19
CA SER A 155 -20.63 -2.92 5.55
C SER A 155 -20.73 -1.75 6.53
N ASN A 156 -21.39 -1.94 7.68
CA ASN A 156 -21.59 -0.88 8.68
C ASN A 156 -20.34 -0.60 9.51
N TRP A 157 -19.52 -1.62 9.79
CA TRP A 157 -18.38 -1.52 10.70
C TRP A 157 -17.05 -1.40 9.98
N ILE A 158 -16.99 -1.78 8.69
CA ILE A 158 -15.74 -1.75 7.94
C ILE A 158 -15.19 -0.33 7.77
N ILE A 159 -16.06 0.67 7.63
CA ILE A 159 -15.65 2.07 7.52
C ILE A 159 -14.87 2.45 8.79
N ASP A 160 -15.43 2.18 9.96
CA ASP A 160 -14.79 2.49 11.25
C ASP A 160 -13.49 1.69 11.43
N GLN A 161 -13.48 0.41 11.05
CA GLN A 161 -12.28 -0.44 11.10
C GLN A 161 -11.16 0.10 10.20
N MET A 162 -11.48 0.52 8.97
CA MET A 162 -10.50 1.08 8.04
C MET A 162 -10.02 2.44 8.53
N MET A 163 -10.91 3.31 9.00
CA MET A 163 -10.54 4.66 9.40
C MET A 163 -9.80 4.72 10.74
N SER A 164 -10.12 3.83 11.68
CA SER A 164 -9.54 3.84 13.02
C SER A 164 -8.27 3.00 13.14
N ILE A 165 -8.11 1.99 12.28
CA ILE A 165 -7.01 1.01 12.38
C ILE A 165 -6.32 0.82 11.03
N GLY A 166 -7.03 0.33 10.02
CA GLY A 166 -6.42 -0.13 8.77
C GLY A 166 -5.62 0.95 8.03
N ALA A 167 -6.24 2.08 7.73
CA ALA A 167 -5.65 3.18 6.98
C ALA A 167 -4.56 3.92 7.79
N PRO A 168 -4.77 4.30 9.06
CA PRO A 168 -3.72 4.98 9.83
C PRO A 168 -2.45 4.15 10.00
N GLU A 169 -2.58 2.85 10.30
CA GLU A 169 -1.41 1.96 10.42
C GLU A 169 -0.66 1.83 9.10
N ALA A 170 -1.40 1.66 8.00
CA ALA A 170 -0.84 1.54 6.66
C ALA A 170 -0.11 2.81 6.21
N VAL A 171 -0.72 3.98 6.39
CA VAL A 171 -0.14 5.28 6.07
C VAL A 171 1.14 5.53 6.86
N SER A 172 1.10 5.31 8.19
CA SER A 172 2.29 5.45 9.04
C SER A 172 3.45 4.58 8.57
N MET A 173 3.13 3.35 8.16
CA MET A 173 4.11 2.40 7.65
C MET A 173 4.68 2.81 6.30
N MET A 174 3.86 3.37 5.41
CA MET A 174 4.27 3.91 4.11
C MET A 174 5.16 5.15 4.24
N GLU A 175 4.75 6.13 5.05
CA GLU A 175 5.53 7.35 5.34
C GLU A 175 6.91 7.01 5.88
N LYS A 176 6.99 6.07 6.82
CA LYS A 176 8.27 5.61 7.35
C LYS A 176 9.11 4.90 6.28
N THR A 177 8.52 3.94 5.57
CA THR A 177 9.24 3.15 4.56
C THR A 177 9.79 4.04 3.46
N MET A 178 9.01 4.98 2.93
CA MET A 178 9.45 5.86 1.86
C MET A 178 10.51 6.84 2.32
N ARG A 179 10.42 7.36 3.55
CA ARG A 179 11.50 8.15 4.16
C ARG A 179 12.82 7.37 4.16
N ASP A 180 12.80 6.13 4.68
CA ASP A 180 13.99 5.27 4.73
C ASP A 180 14.52 4.92 3.32
N LEU A 181 13.65 4.79 2.32
CA LEU A 181 14.04 4.47 0.95
C LEU A 181 14.60 5.67 0.16
N PHE A 182 14.18 6.90 0.50
CA PHE A 182 14.71 8.13 -0.07
C PHE A 182 16.02 8.59 0.60
N GLU A 183 16.30 8.10 1.81
CA GLU A 183 17.59 8.32 2.46
C GLU A 183 18.73 7.66 1.68
N THR A 184 19.80 8.42 1.42
CA THR A 184 20.98 7.96 0.67
C THR A 184 22.03 7.29 1.54
N GLU A 185 21.93 7.42 2.86
CA GLU A 185 22.86 6.84 3.84
C GLU A 185 22.22 5.61 4.52
N PRO A 186 22.98 4.51 4.72
CA PRO A 186 22.48 3.37 5.47
C PRO A 186 22.21 3.80 6.91
N GLY A 187 20.98 3.63 7.38
CA GLY A 187 20.58 3.98 8.74
C GLY A 187 21.53 3.35 9.76
N GLN A 188 22.10 4.16 10.66
CA GLN A 188 22.99 3.67 11.71
C GLN A 188 22.31 2.53 12.49
N PRO A 189 23.00 1.40 12.72
CA PRO A 189 22.43 0.34 13.54
C PRO A 189 22.13 0.91 14.93
N ARG A 190 20.85 0.89 15.31
CA ARG A 190 20.42 1.24 16.68
C ARG A 190 21.16 0.34 17.65
N ILE A 191 22.19 0.88 18.31
CA ILE A 191 22.92 0.20 19.38
C ILE A 191 21.90 -0.09 20.47
N ARG A 192 21.56 -1.36 20.63
CA ARG A 192 20.66 -1.82 21.67
C ARG A 192 21.52 -1.91 22.93
N ASN A 193 21.48 -0.90 23.78
CA ASN A 193 22.10 -0.98 25.11
C ASN A 193 21.34 -2.05 25.90
N THR A 194 21.85 -3.28 25.89
CA THR A 194 21.47 -4.31 26.84
C THR A 194 22.05 -3.90 28.18
N VAL A 195 21.22 -3.27 29.01
CA VAL A 195 21.50 -3.17 30.44
C VAL A 195 21.35 -4.58 31.01
N SER A 196 22.46 -5.30 31.16
CA SER A 196 22.51 -6.42 32.11
C SER A 196 22.39 -5.81 33.50
N GLY A 197 21.28 -6.09 34.17
CA GLY A 197 21.17 -5.89 35.61
C GLY A 197 21.72 -7.14 36.30
N ASP A 198 22.73 -6.92 37.14
CA ASP A 198 23.15 -7.84 38.20
C ASP A 198 22.05 -7.98 39.29
#